data_AF-A0A2N7GCM0-F1
#
_entry.id   AF-A0A2N7GCM0-F1
#
_cell.length_a   1.000
_cell.length_b   1.000
_cell.length_c   1.000
_cell.angle_alpha   90.00
_cell.angle_beta   90.00
_cell.angle_gamma   90.00
#
_symmetry.space_group_name_H-M   'P 1'
#
loop_
_entity.id
_entity.type
_entity.pdbx_description
1 polymer ?
#
loop_
_entity_poly.entity_id
_entity_poly.type
_entity_poly.pdbx_seq_one_letter_code
_entity_poly.pdbx_strand_id
1 'polypeptide(L)'
;MEFQLDFNPTERDITDIRAGLIEHNKPFLQGVNKEMVACYALDGDVKIAGVIGDVWGNWLLVKYLWVDASVRGERIGSELLKRIEQCAVSKGCQSALVDTLSFQARPFYEKHGYQCQMVLENYPLDSALTFLTKSLNR
;
A
#
# COMPACT_ATOMS: atom_id res chain seq x y z
N MET A 1 -32.13 17.27 19.10
CA MET A 1 -31.05 17.85 18.27
C MET A 1 -31.49 17.67 16.84
N GLU A 2 -31.70 18.76 16.11
CA GLU A 2 -31.96 18.70 14.67
C GLU A 2 -30.61 18.72 13.94
N PHE A 3 -30.46 17.90 12.90
CA PHE A 3 -29.28 17.84 12.06
C PHE A 3 -29.69 17.94 10.58
N GLN A 4 -28.80 18.49 9.76
CA GLN A 4 -28.98 18.62 8.31
C GLN A 4 -27.89 17.81 7.59
N LEU A 5 -28.26 17.20 6.46
CA LEU A 5 -27.34 16.50 5.58
C LEU A 5 -27.03 17.37 4.36
N ASP A 6 -25.74 17.53 4.05
CA ASP A 6 -25.27 18.17 2.82
C ASP A 6 -24.51 17.13 1.97
N PHE A 7 -24.88 17.03 0.69
CA PHE A 7 -24.31 16.10 -0.27
C PHE A 7 -23.36 16.79 -1.26
N ASN A 8 -23.02 18.06 -1.03
CA ASN A 8 -22.09 18.84 -1.86
C ASN A 8 -20.88 19.33 -1.04
N PRO A 9 -20.09 18.42 -0.44
CA PRO A 9 -18.97 18.83 0.41
C PRO A 9 -17.87 19.49 -0.41
N THR A 10 -17.17 20.44 0.21
CA THR A 10 -15.88 20.94 -0.28
C THR A 10 -14.75 19.99 0.13
N GLU A 11 -13.57 20.14 -0.49
CA GLU A 11 -12.35 19.41 -0.05
C GLU A 11 -12.00 19.69 1.42
N ARG A 12 -12.32 20.89 1.91
CA ARG A 12 -12.15 21.25 3.31
C ARG A 12 -13.08 20.43 4.20
N ASP A 13 -14.36 20.31 3.86
CA ASP A 13 -15.32 19.51 4.63
C ASP A 13 -14.89 18.04 4.72
N ILE A 14 -14.39 17.47 3.61
CA ILE A 14 -13.84 16.11 3.58
C ILE A 14 -12.62 16.00 4.52
N THR A 15 -11.76 17.01 4.53
CA THR A 15 -10.58 17.06 5.41
C THR A 15 -10.98 17.16 6.88
N ASP A 16 -11.97 17.99 7.21
CA ASP A 16 -12.47 18.19 8.57
C ASP A 16 -13.12 16.90 9.10
N ILE A 17 -13.91 16.19 8.29
CA ILE A 17 -14.49 14.88 8.63
C ILE A 17 -13.37 13.85 8.89
N ARG A 18 -12.34 13.79 8.03
CA ARG A 18 -11.19 12.90 8.23
C ARG A 18 -10.45 13.22 9.51
N ALA A 19 -10.24 14.50 9.83
CA ALA A 19 -9.58 14.93 11.06
C ALA A 19 -10.38 14.52 12.30
N GLY A 20 -11.71 14.66 12.27
CA GLY A 20 -12.60 14.20 13.33
C GLY A 20 -12.47 12.69 13.59
N LEU A 21 -12.45 11.87 12.53
CA LEU A 21 -12.24 10.43 12.66
C LEU A 21 -10.84 10.09 13.21
N ILE A 22 -9.80 10.78 12.75
CA ILE A 22 -8.43 10.57 13.23
C ILE A 22 -8.35 10.87 14.73
N GLU A 23 -8.90 12.00 15.18
CA GLU A 23 -8.86 12.37 16.60
C GLU A 23 -9.69 11.41 17.45
N HIS A 24 -10.87 10.98 16.98
CA HIS A 24 -11.66 9.96 17.66
C HIS A 24 -10.93 8.61 17.79
N ASN A 25 -10.18 8.21 16.76
CA ASN A 25 -9.46 6.94 16.73
C ASN A 25 -8.14 6.95 17.53
N LYS A 26 -7.59 8.13 17.82
CA LYS A 26 -6.28 8.31 18.47
C LYS A 26 -6.11 7.53 19.77
N PRO A 27 -7.11 7.45 20.70
CA PRO A 27 -6.97 6.65 21.91
C PRO A 27 -6.84 5.14 21.63
N PHE A 28 -7.48 4.64 20.57
CA PHE A 28 -7.45 3.23 20.19
C PHE A 28 -6.18 2.84 19.42
N LEU A 29 -5.48 3.82 18.87
CA LEU A 29 -4.25 3.64 18.08
C LEU A 29 -3.00 4.10 18.83
N GLN A 30 -3.10 4.30 20.15
CA GLN A 30 -1.95 4.71 20.95
C GLN A 30 -0.84 3.64 20.86
N GLY A 31 0.36 4.07 20.45
CA GLY A 31 1.50 3.17 20.26
C GLY A 31 1.53 2.44 18.90
N VAL A 32 0.50 2.60 18.06
CA VAL A 32 0.53 2.09 16.68
C VAL A 32 1.36 3.04 15.83
N ASN A 33 2.50 2.55 15.33
CA ASN A 33 3.34 3.32 14.41
C ASN A 33 2.59 3.59 13.09
N LYS A 34 2.69 4.81 12.56
CA LYS A 34 2.18 5.17 11.24
C LYS A 34 3.21 6.01 10.51
N GLU A 35 3.75 5.49 9.42
CA GLU A 35 4.78 6.18 8.64
C GLU A 35 4.71 5.80 7.16
N MET A 36 4.77 6.78 6.26
CA MET A 36 4.92 6.51 4.83
C MET A 36 6.39 6.19 4.52
N VAL A 37 6.61 5.13 3.75
CA VAL A 37 7.93 4.71 3.26
C VAL A 37 7.93 4.62 1.74
N ALA A 38 9.04 5.02 1.12
CA ALA A 38 9.18 4.97 -0.33
C ALA A 38 10.62 4.66 -0.75
N CYS A 39 10.77 4.03 -1.91
CA CYS A 39 12.04 3.80 -2.58
C CYS A 39 11.83 3.95 -4.09
N TYR A 40 12.80 4.50 -4.81
CA TYR A 40 12.71 4.67 -6.26
C TYR A 40 14.06 4.48 -6.94
N ALA A 41 14.02 4.13 -8.22
CA ALA A 41 15.18 4.04 -9.09
C ALA A 41 15.22 5.24 -10.04
N LEU A 42 16.44 5.70 -10.35
CA LEU A 42 16.71 6.81 -11.25
C LEU A 42 17.54 6.35 -12.44
N ASP A 43 17.27 6.91 -13.61
CA ASP A 43 18.20 7.00 -14.74
C ASP A 43 18.51 8.50 -14.97
N GLY A 44 19.72 8.93 -14.61
CA GLY A 44 20.03 10.35 -14.44
C GLY A 44 19.11 11.02 -13.41
N ASP A 45 18.35 12.03 -13.85
CA ASP A 45 17.38 12.76 -13.02
C ASP A 45 15.93 12.22 -13.14
N VAL A 46 15.71 11.21 -13.98
CA VAL A 46 14.37 10.68 -14.28
C VAL A 46 14.08 9.47 -13.39
N LYS A 47 12.92 9.49 -12.73
CA LYS A 47 12.41 8.31 -11.99
C LYS A 47 11.89 7.28 -12.97
N ILE A 48 12.52 6.11 -13.01
CA ILE A 48 12.16 5.01 -13.92
C ILE A 48 11.41 3.87 -13.22
N ALA A 49 11.42 3.85 -11.88
CA ALA A 49 10.65 2.90 -11.09
C ALA A 49 10.48 3.41 -9.66
N GLY A 50 9.47 2.92 -8.95
CA GLY A 50 9.21 3.32 -7.57
C GLY A 50 8.29 2.38 -6.82
N VAL A 51 8.44 2.36 -5.51
CA VAL A 51 7.57 1.67 -4.56
C VAL A 51 7.23 2.60 -3.40
N ILE A 52 5.96 2.61 -3.01
CA ILE A 52 5.43 3.39 -1.89
C ILE A 52 4.59 2.46 -1.03
N GLY A 53 4.71 2.59 0.28
CA GLY A 53 3.88 1.87 1.24
C GLY A 53 3.76 2.63 2.56
N ASP A 54 2.90 2.12 3.42
CA ASP A 54 2.73 2.62 4.79
C ASP A 54 3.19 1.55 5.78
N VAL A 55 4.01 1.94 6.75
CA VAL A 55 4.13 1.21 8.01
C VAL A 55 2.91 1.54 8.85
N TRP A 56 2.19 0.50 9.28
CA TRP A 56 1.04 0.60 10.16
C TRP A 56 1.13 -0.47 11.25
N GLY A 57 1.49 -0.07 12.48
CA GLY A 57 1.80 -0.99 13.56
C GLY A 57 2.94 -1.93 13.17
N ASN A 58 2.66 -3.23 13.09
CA ASN A 58 3.59 -4.27 12.65
C ASN A 58 3.36 -4.71 11.19
N TRP A 59 2.69 -3.91 10.37
CA TRP A 59 2.41 -4.22 8.96
C TRP A 59 3.03 -3.22 8.00
N LEU A 60 3.60 -3.72 6.90
CA LEU A 60 3.82 -2.95 5.69
C LEU A 60 2.57 -3.05 4.80
N LEU A 61 2.01 -1.91 4.39
CA LEU A 61 0.94 -1.84 3.40
C LEU A 61 1.55 -1.32 2.10
N VAL A 62 1.85 -2.20 1.13
CA VAL A 62 2.36 -1.79 -0.18
C VAL A 62 1.22 -1.13 -0.95
N LYS A 63 1.38 0.16 -1.29
CA LYS A 63 0.34 0.96 -1.98
C LYS A 63 0.57 1.04 -3.47
N TYR A 64 1.81 1.28 -3.87
CA TYR A 64 2.17 1.46 -5.27
C TYR A 64 3.50 0.76 -5.54
N LEU A 65 3.56 0.03 -6.63
CA LEU A 65 4.80 -0.46 -7.22
C LEU A 65 4.71 -0.26 -8.73
N TRP A 66 5.67 0.49 -9.27
CA TRP A 66 5.70 0.85 -10.67
C TRP A 66 7.11 0.69 -11.23
N VAL A 67 7.18 0.21 -12.46
CA VAL A 67 8.41 0.12 -13.27
C VAL A 67 8.03 0.60 -14.66
N ASP A 68 8.76 1.60 -15.14
CA ASP A 68 8.61 2.13 -16.50
C ASP A 68 8.75 1.00 -17.52
N ALA A 69 7.94 1.06 -18.58
CA ALA A 69 7.87 0.00 -19.57
C ALA A 69 9.22 -0.28 -20.27
N SER A 70 10.05 0.75 -20.43
CA SER A 70 11.36 0.65 -21.10
C SER A 70 12.38 -0.20 -20.36
N VAL A 71 12.24 -0.35 -19.04
CA VAL A 71 13.20 -1.07 -18.16
C VAL A 71 12.57 -2.28 -17.45
N ARG A 72 11.41 -2.76 -17.96
CA ARG A 72 10.80 -3.99 -17.45
C ARG A 72 11.64 -5.21 -17.82
N GLY A 73 11.63 -6.21 -16.93
CA GLY A 73 12.43 -7.43 -17.10
C GLY A 73 13.82 -7.36 -16.47
N GLU A 74 14.27 -6.17 -16.07
CA GLU A 74 15.58 -5.95 -15.44
C GLU A 74 15.59 -6.18 -13.92
N ARG A 75 14.58 -6.87 -13.39
CA ARG A 75 14.41 -7.19 -11.95
C ARG A 75 14.31 -5.97 -11.01
N ILE A 76 14.17 -4.75 -11.54
CA ILE A 76 14.03 -3.51 -10.75
C ILE A 76 12.85 -3.60 -9.75
N GLY A 77 11.69 -4.08 -10.20
CA GLY A 77 10.52 -4.24 -9.32
C GLY A 77 10.78 -5.20 -8.15
N SER A 78 11.52 -6.29 -8.38
CA SER A 78 11.92 -7.24 -7.33
C SER A 78 12.85 -6.60 -6.31
N GLU A 79 13.82 -5.80 -6.77
CA GLU A 79 14.74 -5.08 -5.89
C GLU A 79 14.02 -4.02 -5.06
N LEU A 80 13.12 -3.26 -5.67
CA LEU A 80 12.29 -2.28 -4.97
C LEU A 80 11.43 -2.93 -3.88
N LEU A 81 10.73 -4.02 -4.22
CA LEU A 81 9.91 -4.76 -3.27
C LEU A 81 10.76 -5.27 -2.09
N LYS A 82 11.93 -5.85 -2.37
CA LYS A 82 12.85 -6.31 -1.32
C LYS A 82 13.31 -5.17 -0.42
N ARG A 83 13.66 -4.00 -0.99
CA ARG A 83 14.13 -2.85 -0.19
C ARG A 83 13.06 -2.26 0.70
N ILE A 84 11.82 -2.13 0.20
CA ILE A 84 10.74 -1.62 1.05
C ILE A 84 10.37 -2.61 2.16
N GLU A 85 10.43 -3.93 1.88
CA GLU A 85 10.25 -4.97 2.90
C GLU A 85 11.33 -4.90 3.98
N GLN A 86 12.59 -4.73 3.61
CA GLN A 86 13.70 -4.57 4.57
C GLN A 86 13.56 -3.29 5.41
N CYS A 87 13.15 -2.18 4.78
CA CYS A 87 12.84 -0.93 5.47
C CYS A 87 11.69 -1.11 6.47
N ALA A 88 10.66 -1.88 6.11
CA ALA A 88 9.56 -2.16 7.01
C ALA A 88 9.99 -3.04 8.19
N VAL A 89 10.81 -4.08 7.95
CA VAL A 89 11.34 -4.93 9.03
C VAL A 89 12.16 -4.11 10.03
N SER A 90 13.01 -3.18 9.57
CA SER A 90 13.77 -2.31 10.48
C SER A 90 12.90 -1.35 11.29
N LYS A 91 11.65 -1.14 10.88
CA LYS A 91 10.62 -0.34 11.57
C LYS A 91 9.67 -1.18 12.43
N GLY A 92 9.95 -2.49 12.58
CA GLY A 92 9.17 -3.40 13.43
C GLY A 92 8.03 -4.11 12.70
N CYS A 93 7.92 -4.00 11.38
CA CYS A 93 6.95 -4.78 10.63
C CYS A 93 7.31 -6.26 10.61
N GLN A 94 6.29 -7.09 10.82
CA GLN A 94 6.36 -8.54 10.84
C GLN A 94 5.67 -9.16 9.62
N SER A 95 4.78 -8.40 8.99
CA SER A 95 3.98 -8.82 7.86
C SER A 95 3.89 -7.70 6.83
N ALA A 96 3.64 -8.08 5.57
CA ALA A 96 3.27 -7.17 4.50
C ALA A 96 1.89 -7.55 3.94
N LEU A 97 1.14 -6.55 3.51
CA LEU A 97 -0.12 -6.64 2.77
C LEU A 97 0.04 -5.88 1.47
N VAL A 98 -0.48 -6.46 0.38
CA VAL A 98 -0.67 -5.78 -0.89
C VAL A 98 -2.02 -6.18 -1.47
N ASP A 99 -2.72 -5.23 -2.07
CA ASP A 99 -3.83 -5.49 -2.95
C ASP A 99 -3.42 -5.22 -4.41
N THR A 100 -3.90 -6.04 -5.33
CA THR A 100 -3.58 -5.95 -6.76
C THR A 100 -4.75 -6.39 -7.61
N LEU A 101 -5.05 -5.65 -8.67
CA LEU A 101 -6.07 -6.05 -9.64
C LEU A 101 -5.58 -7.23 -10.49
N SER A 102 -6.50 -7.99 -11.08
CA SER A 102 -6.21 -9.21 -11.83
C SER A 102 -5.39 -8.94 -13.10
N PHE A 103 -5.57 -7.78 -13.72
CA PHE A 103 -4.74 -7.29 -14.83
C PHE A 103 -3.38 -6.71 -14.38
N GLN A 104 -3.15 -6.61 -13.07
CA GLN A 104 -1.88 -6.21 -12.48
C GLN A 104 -1.08 -7.46 -12.05
N ALA A 105 -0.22 -7.29 -11.05
CA ALA A 105 0.96 -8.12 -10.86
C ALA A 105 0.78 -9.24 -9.82
N ARG A 106 -0.37 -9.95 -9.79
CA ARG A 106 -0.58 -11.06 -8.84
C ARG A 106 0.52 -12.13 -8.91
N PRO A 107 0.87 -12.69 -10.09
CA PRO A 107 1.94 -13.69 -10.18
C PRO A 107 3.31 -13.15 -9.74
N PHE A 108 3.53 -11.84 -9.87
CA PHE A 108 4.76 -11.21 -9.37
C PHE A 108 4.82 -11.29 -7.84
N TYR A 109 3.77 -10.91 -7.11
CA TYR A 109 3.79 -10.97 -5.64
C TYR A 109 3.87 -12.42 -5.14
N GLU A 110 3.13 -13.35 -5.74
CA GLU A 110 3.19 -14.78 -5.38
C GLU A 110 4.61 -15.33 -5.53
N LYS A 111 5.32 -14.97 -6.60
CA LYS A 111 6.74 -15.34 -6.81
C LYS A 111 7.67 -14.78 -5.72
N HIS A 112 7.29 -13.69 -5.04
CA HIS A 112 8.06 -13.10 -3.94
C HIS A 112 7.57 -13.55 -2.55
N GLY A 113 6.78 -14.63 -2.49
CA GLY A 113 6.36 -15.28 -1.26
C GLY A 113 5.09 -14.70 -0.63
N TYR A 114 4.36 -13.85 -1.35
CA TYR A 114 3.03 -13.43 -0.92
C TYR A 114 2.01 -14.55 -1.15
N GLN A 115 1.07 -14.67 -0.23
CA GLN A 115 0.01 -15.67 -0.23
C GLN A 115 -1.34 -14.96 -0.34
N CYS A 116 -2.15 -15.37 -1.31
CA CYS A 116 -3.52 -14.89 -1.49
C CYS A 116 -4.37 -15.19 -0.25
N GLN A 117 -4.99 -14.16 0.33
CA GLN A 117 -5.91 -14.28 1.47
C GLN A 117 -7.37 -14.12 1.06
N MET A 118 -7.63 -13.28 0.04
CA MET A 118 -8.97 -13.00 -0.46
C MET A 118 -8.92 -12.55 -1.91
N VAL A 119 -9.94 -12.92 -2.68
CA VAL A 119 -10.22 -12.39 -4.02
C VAL A 119 -11.62 -11.80 -4.03
N LEU A 120 -11.73 -10.55 -4.43
CA LEU A 120 -12.99 -9.86 -4.69
C LEU A 120 -13.22 -9.87 -6.20
N GLU A 121 -14.12 -10.75 -6.63
CA GLU A 121 -14.53 -10.87 -8.03
C GLU A 121 -15.42 -9.71 -8.47
N ASN A 122 -15.47 -9.48 -9.78
CA ASN A 122 -16.25 -8.41 -10.42
C ASN A 122 -15.93 -7.01 -9.86
N TYR A 123 -14.64 -6.71 -9.71
CA TYR A 123 -14.15 -5.43 -9.24
C TYR A 123 -12.93 -4.94 -10.06
N PRO A 124 -12.90 -3.66 -10.48
CA PRO A 124 -13.96 -2.66 -10.34
C PRO A 124 -15.12 -2.85 -11.33
N LEU A 125 -14.95 -3.74 -12.32
CA LEU A 125 -15.95 -4.10 -13.34
C LEU A 125 -16.01 -5.63 -13.50
N ASP A 126 -15.37 -6.17 -14.53
CA ASP A 126 -15.24 -7.62 -14.82
C ASP A 126 -13.86 -8.19 -14.41
N SER A 127 -13.06 -7.37 -13.71
CA SER A 127 -11.77 -7.73 -13.13
C SER A 127 -11.94 -8.33 -11.72
N ALA A 128 -10.82 -8.65 -11.05
CA ALA A 128 -10.81 -9.06 -9.65
C ALA A 128 -9.75 -8.32 -8.86
N LEU A 129 -10.02 -8.00 -7.59
CA LEU A 129 -9.04 -7.47 -6.64
C LEU A 129 -8.56 -8.58 -5.72
N THR A 130 -7.27 -8.86 -5.72
CA THR A 130 -6.67 -9.87 -4.85
C THR A 130 -5.93 -9.20 -3.69
N PHE A 131 -6.17 -9.64 -2.47
CA PHE A 131 -5.42 -9.25 -1.27
C PHE A 131 -4.43 -10.36 -0.94
N LEU A 132 -3.13 -10.03 -0.91
CA LEU A 132 -2.07 -10.97 -0.57
C LEU A 132 -1.26 -10.50 0.63
N THR A 133 -0.84 -11.44 1.47
CA THR A 133 0.01 -11.17 2.63
C THR A 133 1.31 -11.96 2.58
N LYS A 134 2.33 -11.46 3.26
CA LYS A 134 3.62 -12.14 3.42
C LYS A 134 4.11 -11.97 4.85
N SER A 135 4.62 -13.03 5.46
CA SER A 135 5.39 -12.91 6.69
C SER A 135 6.81 -12.45 6.36
N LEU A 136 7.27 -11.37 7.02
CA LEU A 136 8.59 -10.78 6.82
C LEU A 136 9.65 -11.33 7.77
N ASN A 137 9.24 -12.05 8.83
CA ASN A 137 10.11 -12.57 9.90
C ASN A 137 10.74 -13.93 9.57
N ARG A 138 11.29 -14.12 8.37
CA ARG A 138 12.06 -15.34 8.02
C ARG A 138 13.51 -15.03 7.74
#